data_AF-A0A7X3IG75-F1
#
_entry.id   AF-A0A7X3IG75-F1
#
_cell.length_a   1.000
_cell.length_b   1.000
_cell.length_c   1.000
_cell.angle_alpha   90.00
_cell.angle_beta   90.00
_cell.angle_gamma   90.00
#
_symmetry.space_group_name_H-M   'P 1'
#
loop_
_entity.id
_entity.type
_entity.pdbx_description
1 polymer ?
#
loop_
_entity_poly.entity_id
_entity_poly.type
_entity_poly.pdbx_seq_one_letter_code
_entity_poly.pdbx_strand_id
1 'polypeptide(L)' 'MEEVSSRNHAADLSVFADRDQIGSWASEAIKAAIGANFMEGYGNKLRPQQPLTRAETAVLIHRMLIITGLIDGAM' A
#
# COMPACT_ATOMS: atom_id res chain seq x y z
N MET A 1 21.53 -20.78 -14.81
CA MET A 1 22.13 -19.87 -13.83
C MET A 1 21.51 -18.51 -14.04
N GLU A 2 20.38 -18.28 -13.40
CA GLU A 2 19.97 -16.96 -12.91
C GLU A 2 18.92 -17.25 -11.83
N GLU A 3 19.32 -17.07 -10.58
CA GLU A 3 18.44 -17.27 -9.45
C GLU A 3 17.34 -16.21 -9.50
N VAL A 4 16.08 -16.66 -9.59
CA VAL A 4 14.92 -15.83 -9.26
C VAL A 4 14.91 -15.64 -7.75
N SER A 5 15.90 -14.90 -7.24
CA SER A 5 15.99 -14.50 -5.85
C SER A 5 15.12 -13.26 -5.67
N SER A 6 13.98 -13.49 -5.02
CA SER A 6 13.32 -12.54 -4.12
C SER A 6 12.69 -11.28 -4.74
N ARG A 7 11.43 -11.37 -5.19
CA ARG A 7 10.52 -10.21 -5.28
C ARG A 7 9.17 -10.50 -4.64
N ASN A 8 9.19 -10.94 -3.39
CA ASN A 8 8.04 -10.82 -2.50
C ASN A 8 8.57 -10.29 -1.16
N HIS A 9 9.10 -9.06 -1.18
CA HIS A 9 9.35 -8.35 0.07
C HIS A 9 8.03 -7.74 0.50
N ALA A 10 7.17 -8.56 1.13
CA ALA A 10 5.97 -8.06 1.78
C ALA A 10 6.40 -6.89 2.67
N ALA A 11 5.71 -5.74 2.53
CA ALA A 11 6.14 -4.54 3.24
C ALA A 11 6.22 -4.82 4.75
N ASP A 12 7.33 -4.43 5.37
CA ASP A 12 7.48 -4.61 6.81
C ASP A 12 6.60 -3.60 7.55
N LEU A 13 5.51 -4.07 8.14
CA LEU A 13 4.62 -3.22 8.93
C LEU A 13 5.25 -2.80 10.27
N SER A 14 6.37 -3.39 10.66
CA SER A 14 7.02 -3.10 11.94
C SER A 14 7.50 -1.66 12.05
N VAL A 15 7.74 -1.01 10.90
CA VAL A 15 8.17 0.39 10.77
C VAL A 15 7.07 1.40 11.13
N PHE A 16 5.80 0.97 11.17
CA PHE A 16 4.68 1.84 11.49
C PHE A 16 4.35 1.81 12.98
N ALA A 17 4.35 2.99 13.60
CA ALA A 17 4.11 3.17 15.03
C ALA A 17 2.66 2.84 15.46
N ASP A 18 1.72 2.82 14.52
CA ASP A 18 0.30 2.50 14.74
C ASP A 18 -0.10 1.14 14.14
N ARG A 19 0.87 0.27 13.87
CA ARG A 19 0.63 -1.09 13.34
C ARG A 19 -0.34 -1.91 14.19
N ASP A 20 -0.38 -1.69 15.51
CA ASP A 20 -1.26 -2.40 16.44
C ASP A 20 -2.73 -2.00 16.27
N GLN A 21 -3.01 -0.91 15.54
CA GLN A 21 -4.38 -0.50 15.18
C GLN A 21 -4.89 -1.18 13.91
N ILE A 22 -4.04 -1.94 13.21
CA ILE A 22 -4.41 -2.69 12.01
C ILE A 22 -5.19 -3.93 12.43
N GLY A 23 -6.40 -4.09 11.88
CA GLY A 23 -7.17 -5.32 12.06
C GLY A 23 -6.43 -6.52 11.45
N SER A 24 -6.49 -7.68 12.12
CA SER A 24 -5.83 -8.90 11.63
C SER A 24 -6.20 -9.27 10.19
N TRP A 25 -7.45 -8.98 9.80
CA TRP A 25 -7.96 -9.17 8.44
C TRP A 25 -7.30 -8.27 7.39
N ALA A 26 -6.77 -7.11 7.79
CA ALA A 26 -6.21 -6.09 6.89
C ALA A 26 -4.69 -6.20 6.71
N SER A 27 -3.99 -6.90 7.62
CA SER A 27 -2.51 -6.97 7.64
C SER A 27 -1.94 -7.35 6.28
N GLU A 28 -2.37 -8.48 5.71
CA GLU A 28 -1.82 -8.96 4.44
C GLU A 28 -2.18 -8.06 3.26
N ALA A 29 -3.39 -7.48 3.26
CA ALA A 29 -3.81 -6.53 2.24
C ALA A 29 -2.96 -5.25 2.27
N ILE A 30 -2.66 -4.72 3.46
CA ILE A 30 -1.82 -3.52 3.62
C ILE A 30 -0.38 -3.82 3.20
N LYS A 31 0.18 -4.98 3.57
CA LYS A 31 1.52 -5.40 3.12
C LYS A 31 1.62 -5.45 1.60
N ALA A 32 0.61 -6.02 0.94
CA ALA A 32 0.54 -6.09 -0.51
C ALA A 32 0.37 -4.69 -1.14
N ALA A 33 -0.49 -3.85 -0.58
CA ALA A 33 -0.72 -2.49 -1.03
C ALA A 33 0.54 -1.62 -0.98
N ILE A 34 1.31 -1.71 0.10
CA ILE A 34 2.57 -0.97 0.23
C ILE A 34 3.63 -1.57 -0.70
N GLY A 35 3.74 -2.90 -0.76
CA GLY A 35 4.68 -3.58 -1.65
C GLY A 35 4.44 -3.31 -3.14
N ALA A 36 3.19 -3.05 -3.53
CA ALA A 36 2.79 -2.67 -4.87
C ALA A 36 2.88 -1.15 -5.15
N ASN A 37 3.39 -0.36 -4.19
CA ASN A 37 3.41 1.11 -4.25
C ASN A 37 2.03 1.75 -4.49
N PHE A 38 0.96 1.02 -4.15
CA PHE A 38 -0.42 1.48 -4.24
C PHE A 38 -0.75 2.45 -3.10
N MET A 39 -0.33 2.11 -1.89
CA MET A 39 -0.52 2.90 -0.68
C MET A 39 0.82 3.26 -0.05
N GLU A 40 0.89 4.46 0.52
CA GLU A 40 2.05 4.94 1.29
C GLU A 40 1.56 5.44 2.65
N GLY A 41 2.42 5.34 3.66
CA GLY A 41 2.14 5.86 5.00
C GLY A 41 2.39 7.36 5.13
N TYR A 42 1.92 7.93 6.24
CA TYR A 42 2.15 9.31 6.64
C TYR A 42 3.36 9.36 7.59
N GLY A 43 4.56 9.38 7.01
CA GLY A 43 5.80 9.20 7.78
C GLY A 43 5.86 7.79 8.36
N ASN A 44 5.92 7.66 9.69
CA ASN A 44 5.95 6.37 10.38
C ASN A 44 4.56 5.86 10.83
N LYS A 45 3.47 6.33 10.20
CA LYS A 45 2.09 5.92 10.55
C LYS A 45 1.25 5.55 9.33
N LEU A 46 0.27 4.68 9.51
CA LEU A 46 -0.70 4.31 8.47
C LEU A 46 -2.10 4.90 8.69
N ARG A 47 -2.43 5.26 9.93
CA ARG A 47 -3.74 5.79 10.36
C ARG A 47 -4.91 4.86 9.97
N PRO A 48 -4.84 3.54 10.26
CA PRO A 48 -5.77 2.54 9.71
C PRO A 48 -7.23 2.71 10.17
N GLN A 49 -7.46 3.40 11.30
CA GLN A 49 -8.80 3.67 11.83
C GLN A 49 -9.34 5.06 11.44
N GLN A 50 -8.53 5.89 10.78
CA GLN A 50 -8.95 7.21 10.34
C GLN A 50 -9.70 7.09 9.00
N PRO A 51 -10.85 7.77 8.83
CA PRO A 51 -11.51 7.83 7.53
C PRO A 51 -10.62 8.55 6.52
N LEU A 52 -10.62 8.05 5.28
CA LEU A 52 -9.97 8.73 4.18
C LEU A 52 -10.73 10.00 3.79
N THR A 53 -9.98 11.03 3.44
CA THR A 53 -10.51 12.20 2.75
C THR A 53 -10.88 11.87 1.30
N ARG A 54 -11.71 12.72 0.68
CA ARG A 54 -12.05 12.61 -0.74
C ARG A 54 -10.80 12.67 -1.64
N ALA A 55 -9.83 13.51 -1.28
CA ALA A 55 -8.59 13.66 -2.04
C ALA A 55 -7.72 12.40 -1.96
N GLU A 56 -7.51 11.85 -0.76
CA GLU A 56 -6.76 10.60 -0.58
C GLU A 56 -7.44 9.43 -1.30
N THR A 57 -8.77 9.35 -1.21
CA THR A 57 -9.55 8.33 -1.93
C THR A 57 -9.36 8.44 -3.45
N ALA A 58 -9.43 9.65 -4.00
CA ALA A 58 -9.23 9.87 -5.43
C ALA A 58 -7.81 9.48 -5.88
N VAL A 59 -6.79 9.77 -5.07
CA VAL A 59 -5.40 9.36 -5.35
C VAL A 59 -5.26 7.84 -5.36
N LEU A 60 -5.85 7.14 -4.38
CA LEU A 60 -5.82 5.68 -4.37
C LEU A 60 -6.53 5.11 -5.60
N ILE A 61 -7.73 5.59 -5.94
CA ILE A 61 -8.44 5.12 -7.15
C ILE A 61 -7.57 5.35 -8.39
N HIS A 62 -6.98 6.54 -8.55
CA HIS A 62 -6.10 6.84 -9.69
C HIS A 62 -4.90 5.87 -9.77
N ARG A 63 -4.23 5.61 -8.64
CA ARG A 63 -3.13 4.64 -8.58
C ARG A 63 -3.60 3.22 -8.92
N MET A 64 -4.76 2.80 -8.43
CA MET A 64 -5.37 1.51 -8.77
C MET A 64 -5.55 1.39 -10.28
N LEU A 65 -6.15 2.39 -10.91
CA LEU A 65 -6.43 2.38 -12.36
C LEU A 65 -5.15 2.27 -13.20
N ILE A 66 -4.06 2.92 -12.78
CA ILE A 66 -2.75 2.79 -13.44
C ILE A 66 -2.16 1.40 -13.23
N ILE A 67 -2.14 0.91 -11.98
CA ILE A 67 -1.54 -0.40 -11.65
C ILE A 67 -2.27 -1.55 -12.35
N THR A 68 -3.60 -1.47 -12.51
CA THR A 68 -4.38 -2.48 -13.21
C THR A 68 -4.37 -2.31 -14.74
N GLY A 69 -3.69 -1.27 -15.26
CA GLY A 69 -3.63 -0.98 -16.69
C GLY A 69 -4.96 -0.53 -17.31
N LEU A 70 -5.87 -0.01 -16.49
CA LEU A 70 -7.16 0.51 -16.98
C LEU A 70 -7.01 1.92 -17.54
N ILE A 71 -6.00 2.66 -17.09
CA ILE A 71 -5.57 3.94 -17.67
C ILE A 71 -4.04 3.95 -17.80
N ASP A 72 -3.54 4.70 -18.78
CA ASP A 72 -2.10 4.95 -18.91
C ASP A 72 -1.62 5.90 -17.81
N GLY A 73 -0.45 5.62 -17.23
CA GLY A 73 0.25 6.59 -16.41
C GLY A 73 0.71 7.73 -17.30
N ALA A 74 0.17 8.94 -17.11
CA ALA A 74 0.65 10.12 -17.82
C ALA A 74 2.16 10.27 -17.57
N MET A 75 2.93 10.21 -18.67
CA MET A 75 4.39 10.31 -18.72
C MET A 75 4.85 11.75 -18.54
#